data_AF-A0A3C1DDH0-F1
#
_entry.id   AF-A0A3C1DDH0-F1
#
_cell.length_a   1.000
_cell.length_b   1.000
_cell.length_c   1.000
_cell.angle_alpha   90.00
_cell.angle_beta   90.00
_cell.angle_gamma   90.00
#
_symmetry.space_group_name_H-M   'P 1'
#
loop_
_entity.id
_entity.type
_entity.pdbx_description
1 polymer ?
#
loop_
_entity_poly.entity_id
_entity_poly.type
_entity_poly.pdbx_seq_one_letter_code
_entity_poly.pdbx_strand_id
1 'polypeptide(L)' 'MGYEQQAANAVGAPNALSVSAAMQMAKRSLEAVVVRILGEVSEVSVKPGYKAAYFTIKDSGAALPCMMWNNR' A
#
# COMPACT_ATOMS: atom_id res chain seq x y z
N MET A 1 39.96 20.06 20.89
CA MET A 1 38.78 20.63 20.19
C MET A 1 37.95 19.44 19.72
N GLY A 2 37.12 18.90 20.61
CA GLY A 2 36.31 17.71 20.34
C GLY A 2 35.01 18.11 19.64
N TYR A 3 34.66 17.40 18.58
CA TYR A 3 33.34 17.49 17.97
C TYR A 3 32.58 16.20 18.30
N GLU A 4 32.17 16.07 19.56
CA GLU A 4 31.10 15.14 19.93
C GLU A 4 29.77 15.79 19.55
N GLN A 5 29.21 15.40 18.40
CA GLN A 5 27.84 15.74 18.04
C GLN A 5 26.91 14.67 18.61
N GLN A 6 26.47 14.89 19.85
CA GLN A 6 25.26 14.27 20.37
C GLN A 6 24.07 14.86 19.63
N ALA A 7 23.49 14.08 18.71
CA ALA A 7 22.22 14.38 18.10
C ALA A 7 21.14 14.38 19.19
N ALA A 8 20.56 15.56 19.41
CA ALA A 8 19.55 15.82 20.42
C ALA A 8 18.39 14.83 20.27
N ASN A 9 18.19 14.02 21.31
CA ASN A 9 17.01 13.18 21.46
C ASN A 9 15.82 14.12 21.69
N ALA A 10 15.07 14.42 20.63
CA ALA A 10 13.87 15.26 20.70
C ALA A 10 12.77 14.48 21.45
N VAL A 11 12.63 14.79 22.74
CA VAL A 11 11.59 14.26 23.63
C VAL A 11 10.22 14.75 23.13
N GLY A 12 9.60 13.99 22.22
CA GLY A 12 8.24 14.27 21.74
C GLY A 12 7.93 13.84 20.31
N ALA A 13 8.92 13.50 19.48
CA ALA A 13 8.65 12.96 18.15
C ALA A 13 8.53 11.43 18.21
N PRO A 14 7.47 10.81 17.66
CA PRO A 14 7.42 9.36 17.53
C PRO A 14 8.64 8.89 16.73
N ASN A 15 9.32 7.85 17.21
CA ASN A 15 10.48 7.29 16.51
C ASN A 15 10.11 6.94 15.07
N ALA A 16 10.99 7.29 14.13
CA ALA A 16 10.80 6.97 12.72
C ALA A 16 10.61 5.46 12.54
N LEU A 17 9.56 5.08 11.80
CA LEU A 17 9.30 3.70 11.46
C LEU A 17 10.15 3.27 10.26
N SER A 18 10.60 2.02 10.26
CA SER A 18 11.06 1.41 9.02
C SER A 18 9.90 1.29 8.03
N VAL A 19 10.22 1.23 6.73
CA VAL A 19 9.23 1.02 5.69
C VAL A 19 8.40 -0.24 5.95
N SER A 20 9.04 -1.34 6.37
CA SER A 20 8.33 -2.59 6.69
C SER A 20 7.38 -2.45 7.87
N ALA A 21 7.76 -1.70 8.91
CA ALA A 21 6.89 -1.44 10.05
C ALA A 21 5.68 -0.59 9.66
N ALA A 22 5.87 0.47 8.87
CA ALA A 22 4.79 1.29 8.34
C ALA A 22 3.83 0.46 7.45
N MET A 23 4.38 -0.36 6.56
CA MET A 23 3.58 -1.22 5.68
C MET A 23 2.80 -2.29 6.45
N GLN A 24 3.39 -2.90 7.49
CA GLN A 24 2.66 -3.84 8.34
C GLN A 24 1.54 -3.17 9.13
N MET A 25 1.74 -1.94 9.59
CA MET A 25 0.72 -1.15 10.28
C MET A 25 -0.46 -0.84 9.35
N ALA A 26 -0.17 -0.35 8.14
CA ALA A 26 -1.18 -0.07 7.12
C ALA A 26 -1.93 -1.35 6.72
N LYS A 27 -1.20 -2.44 6.44
CA LYS A 27 -1.76 -3.74 6.07
C LYS A 27 -2.77 -4.24 7.11
N ARG A 28 -2.39 -4.29 8.39
CA ARG A 28 -3.28 -4.75 9.47
C ARG A 28 -4.56 -3.92 9.56
N SER A 29 -4.46 -2.61 9.35
CA SER A 29 -5.61 -1.70 9.43
C SER A 29 -6.57 -1.90 8.26
N LEU A 30 -6.05 -2.26 7.08
CA LEU A 30 -6.82 -2.39 5.84
C LEU A 30 -7.35 -3.81 5.59
N GLU A 31 -6.74 -4.85 6.15
CA GLU A 31 -7.18 -6.25 5.97
C GLU A 31 -8.61 -6.51 6.46
N ALA A 32 -9.08 -5.75 7.46
CA ALA A 32 -10.45 -5.87 7.96
C ALA A 32 -11.48 -5.06 7.14
N VAL A 33 -11.04 -4.25 6.18
CA VAL A 33 -11.91 -3.32 5.45
C VAL A 33 -12.44 -4.00 4.19
N VAL A 34 -13.76 -4.24 4.18
CA VAL A 34 -14.49 -4.73 3.01
C VAL A 34 -15.44 -3.65 2.53
N VAL A 35 -15.26 -3.21 1.28
CA VAL A 35 -16.05 -2.13 0.67
C VAL A 35 -16.46 -2.48 -0.76
N ARG A 36 -17.52 -1.83 -1.25
CA ARG A 36 -17.92 -1.87 -2.65
C ARG A 36 -17.46 -0.57 -3.33
N ILE A 37 -16.72 -0.70 -4.43
CA ILE A 37 -16.12 0.41 -5.15
C ILE A 37 -16.80 0.54 -6.52
N LEU A 38 -17.03 1.78 -6.96
CA LEU A 38 -17.48 2.12 -8.31
C LEU A 38 -16.38 2.94 -8.99
N GLY A 39 -16.06 2.60 -10.22
CA GLY A 39 -15.04 3.30 -11.01
C GLY A 39 -14.84 2.62 -12.36
N GLU A 40 -14.14 3.30 -13.25
CA GLU A 40 -13.80 2.76 -14.57
C GLU A 40 -12.65 1.78 -14.46
N VAL A 41 -12.73 0.67 -15.19
CA VAL A 41 -11.66 -0.31 -15.24
C VAL A 41 -10.69 0.03 -16.39
N SER A 42 -9.40 0.04 -16.07
CA SER A 42 -8.31 0.30 -17.01
C SER A 42 -7.17 -0.71 -16.82
N GLU A 43 -6.27 -0.81 -17.80
CA GLU A 43 -5.02 -1.59 -17.71
C GLU A 43 -5.23 -3.08 -17.34
N VAL A 44 -6.24 -3.70 -17.94
CA VAL A 44 -6.56 -5.11 -17.68
C VAL A 44 -5.51 -6.02 -18.31
N SER A 45 -4.87 -6.85 -17.47
CA SER A 45 -3.89 -7.86 -17.88
C SER A 45 -4.37 -9.24 -17.43
N VAL A 46 -4.80 -10.03 -18.42
CA VAL A 46 -5.18 -11.43 -18.27
C VAL A 46 -4.46 -12.22 -19.34
N LYS A 47 -3.36 -12.89 -18.96
CA LYS A 47 -2.55 -13.70 -19.89
C LYS A 47 -2.83 -15.19 -19.67
N PRO A 48 -2.75 -16.02 -20.74
CA PRO A 48 -2.80 -17.47 -20.59
C PRO A 48 -1.78 -17.95 -19.55
N GLY A 49 -2.24 -18.78 -18.61
CA GLY A 49 -1.42 -19.32 -17.52
C GLY A 49 -1.37 -18.49 -16.23
N TYR A 50 -1.85 -17.23 -16.23
CA TYR A 50 -1.91 -16.41 -15.02
C TYR A 50 -2.96 -16.96 -14.03
N LYS A 51 -2.66 -16.87 -12.73
CA LYS A 51 -3.57 -17.29 -11.65
C LYS A 51 -4.57 -16.21 -11.22
N ALA A 52 -4.34 -14.99 -11.67
CA ALA A 52 -5.14 -13.82 -11.32
C ALA A 52 -5.22 -12.86 -12.49
N ALA A 53 -6.31 -12.10 -12.53
CA ALA A 53 -6.44 -10.90 -13.32
C ALA A 53 -5.87 -9.71 -12.55
N TYR A 54 -5.10 -8.87 -13.24
CA TYR A 54 -4.62 -7.59 -12.72
C TYR A 54 -5.28 -6.46 -13.51
N PHE A 55 -5.80 -5.47 -12.82
CA PHE A 55 -6.47 -4.33 -13.44
C PHE A 55 -6.43 -3.13 -12.50
N THR A 56 -6.68 -1.94 -13.02
CA THR A 56 -6.71 -0.71 -12.23
C THR A 56 -8.10 -0.09 -12.30
N ILE A 57 -8.73 0.15 -11.15
CA ILE A 57 -9.99 0.91 -11.07
C ILE A 57 -9.64 2.39 -10.91
N LYS A 58 -10.27 3.29 -11.66
CA LYS A 58 -10.00 4.74 -11.62
C LYS A 58 -11.28 5.56 -11.47
N ASP A 59 -11.13 6.73 -10.88
CA ASP A 59 -12.10 7.82 -10.91
C ASP A 59 -11.38 9.16 -11.24
N SER A 60 -12.01 10.30 -10.98
CA SER A 60 -11.43 11.62 -11.28
C SER A 60 -10.20 11.99 -10.44
N GLY A 61 -9.99 11.35 -9.28
CA GLY A 61 -8.99 11.75 -8.30
C GLY A 61 -8.01 10.66 -7.88
N ALA A 62 -8.33 9.39 -8.16
CA ALA A 62 -7.55 8.26 -7.68
C ALA A 62 -7.54 7.09 -8.68
N ALA A 63 -6.51 6.25 -8.51
CA ALA A 63 -6.36 4.98 -9.19
C ALA A 63 -6.02 3.90 -8.15
N LEU A 64 -6.74 2.78 -8.21
CA LEU A 64 -6.57 1.64 -7.34
C LEU A 64 -6.13 0.43 -8.16
N PRO A 65 -4.86 -0.01 -8.05
CA PRO A 65 -4.43 -1.29 -8.59
C PRO A 65 -5.13 -2.43 -7.85
N CYS A 66 -5.73 -3.33 -8.62
CA CYS A 66 -6.54 -4.45 -8.14
C CYS A 66 -6.00 -5.78 -8.67
N MET A 67 -6.19 -6.83 -7.87
CA MET A 67 -5.94 -8.21 -8.24
C MET A 67 -7.19 -9.03 -7.93
N MET A 68 -7.64 -9.83 -8.88
CA MET A 68 -8.71 -10.80 -8.68
C MET A 68 -8.18 -12.19 -9.00
N TRP A 69 -8.29 -13.11 -8.05
CA TRP A 69 -7.96 -14.51 -8.29
C TRP A 69 -8.95 -15.10 -9.31
N ASN A 70 -8.43 -15.84 -10.28
CA ASN A 70 -9.29 -16.64 -11.12
C ASN A 70 -9.77 -17.82 -10.28
N ASN A 71 -11.09 -18.03 -10.18
CA ASN A 71 -11.62 -19.32 -9.75
C ASN A 71 -11.06 -20.36 -10.73
N ARG A 72 -10.36 -21.36 -10.21
CA ARG A 72 -10.22 -22.62 -10.95
C ARG A 72 -11.47 -23.44 -10.76
#